data_AF-A0A1H5MQN9-F1
#
_entry.id   AF-A0A1H5MQN9-F1
#
_cell.length_a   1.000
_cell.length_b   1.000
_cell.length_c   1.000
_cell.angle_alpha   90.00
_cell.angle_beta   90.00
_cell.angle_gamma   90.00
#
_symmetry.space_group_name_H-M   'P 1'
#
loop_
_entity.id
_entity.type
_entity.pdbx_description
1 polymer ?
#
loop_
_entity_poly.entity_id
_entity_poly.type
_entity_poly.pdbx_seq_one_letter_code
_entity_poly.pdbx_strand_id
1 'polypeptide(L)'
;MQGTEERLRRRSDAIIGRELARLAGRARTLGPGELAVVEQALNDLVEHLVLARLRAVPHRAAEVERLFDDGAAVAGRGDVHRAESAGCGRVTQPATGRSIEDTGSNPP
;
A
#
# COMPACT_ATOMS: atom_id res chain seq x y z
N MET A 1 -5.50 -23.16 18.08
CA MET A 1 -6.79 -22.59 17.65
C MET A 1 -6.88 -21.09 17.95
N GLN A 2 -6.78 -20.64 19.21
CA GLN A 2 -6.85 -19.22 19.58
C GLN A 2 -5.88 -18.32 18.78
N GLY A 3 -4.63 -18.76 18.57
CA GLY A 3 -3.66 -17.99 17.77
C GLY A 3 -4.07 -17.79 16.31
N THR A 4 -4.73 -18.78 15.68
CA THR A 4 -5.19 -18.67 14.29
C THR A 4 -6.40 -17.76 14.17
N GLU A 5 -7.35 -17.90 15.07
CA GLU A 5 -8.53 -17.04 15.12
C GLU A 5 -8.14 -15.57 15.28
N GLU A 6 -7.24 -15.30 16.21
CA GLU A 6 -6.77 -13.95 16.51
C GLU A 6 -6.01 -13.32 15.32
N ARG A 7 -5.18 -14.09 14.60
CA ARG A 7 -4.53 -13.59 13.38
C ARG A 7 -5.55 -13.27 12.28
N LEU A 8 -6.55 -14.11 12.09
CA LEU A 8 -7.61 -13.87 11.09
C LEU A 8 -8.47 -12.67 11.47
N ARG A 9 -8.74 -12.46 12.76
CA ARG A 9 -9.41 -11.26 13.28
C ARG A 9 -8.63 -10.00 12.91
N ARG A 10 -7.36 -9.90 13.32
CA ARG A 10 -6.50 -8.75 13.00
C ARG A 10 -6.37 -8.49 11.50
N ARG A 11 -6.26 -9.55 10.69
CA ARG A 11 -6.20 -9.43 9.23
C ARG A 11 -7.51 -8.85 8.69
N SER A 12 -8.64 -9.34 9.18
CA SER A 12 -9.96 -8.89 8.76
C SER A 12 -10.18 -7.42 9.14
N ASP A 13 -9.82 -7.02 10.35
CA ASP A 13 -9.89 -5.62 10.81
C ASP A 13 -9.09 -4.68 9.90
N ALA A 14 -7.87 -5.09 9.49
CA ALA A 14 -7.04 -4.32 8.58
C ALA A 14 -7.67 -4.18 7.17
N ILE A 15 -8.30 -5.24 6.66
CA ILE A 15 -9.00 -5.21 5.38
C ILE A 15 -10.24 -4.30 5.48
N ILE A 16 -11.07 -4.50 6.50
CA ILE A 16 -12.29 -3.71 6.74
C ILE A 16 -11.93 -2.22 6.86
N GLY A 17 -10.95 -1.87 7.70
CA GLY A 17 -10.51 -0.48 7.84
C GLY A 17 -10.04 0.16 6.54
N ARG A 18 -9.27 -0.57 5.72
CA ARG A 18 -8.84 -0.10 4.39
C ARG A 18 -10.01 0.10 3.44
N GLU A 19 -10.98 -0.79 3.43
CA GLU A 19 -12.15 -0.68 2.54
C GLU A 19 -13.15 0.38 3.01
N LEU A 20 -13.31 0.58 4.32
CA LEU A 20 -14.09 1.69 4.87
C LEU A 20 -13.48 3.05 4.51
N ALA A 21 -12.15 3.19 4.61
CA ALA A 21 -11.46 4.40 4.17
C ALA A 21 -11.65 4.65 2.66
N ARG A 22 -11.58 3.60 1.83
CA ARG A 22 -11.86 3.69 0.38
C ARG A 22 -13.31 4.04 0.09
N LEU A 23 -14.25 3.53 0.89
CA LEU A 23 -15.67 3.84 0.77
C LEU A 23 -15.94 5.30 1.13
N ALA A 24 -15.43 5.77 2.27
CA ALA A 24 -15.56 7.16 2.71
C ALA A 24 -14.98 8.15 1.68
N GLY A 25 -13.85 7.82 1.06
CA GLY A 25 -13.26 8.64 -0.01
C GLY A 25 -14.11 8.73 -1.28
N ARG A 26 -14.83 7.65 -1.65
CA ARG A 26 -15.68 7.60 -2.86
C ARG A 26 -17.08 8.14 -2.62
N ALA A 27 -17.67 7.83 -1.47
CA ALA A 27 -19.03 8.16 -1.11
C ALA A 27 -19.02 9.21 0.02
N ARG A 28 -18.62 10.44 -0.33
CA ARG A 28 -18.47 11.55 0.62
C ARG A 28 -19.76 11.99 1.32
N THR A 29 -20.92 11.49 0.87
CA THR A 29 -22.23 11.71 1.51
C THR A 29 -22.49 10.77 2.68
N LEU A 30 -21.70 9.69 2.84
CA LEU A 30 -21.82 8.80 3.98
C LEU A 30 -21.15 9.43 5.20
N GLY A 31 -21.92 9.64 6.25
CA GLY A 31 -21.40 10.08 7.52
C GLY A 31 -20.81 8.94 8.36
N PRO A 32 -20.26 9.27 9.54
CA PRO A 32 -19.70 8.28 10.45
C PRO A 32 -20.71 7.21 10.88
N GLY A 33 -22.00 7.56 11.01
CA GLY A 33 -23.05 6.63 11.40
C GLY A 33 -23.33 5.57 10.34
N GLU A 34 -23.44 5.97 9.08
CA GLU A 34 -23.66 5.04 7.97
C GLU A 34 -22.44 4.14 7.76
N LEU A 35 -21.23 4.69 7.91
CA LEU A 35 -19.99 3.89 7.84
C LEU A 35 -19.90 2.87 8.97
N ALA A 36 -20.35 3.22 10.18
CA ALA A 36 -20.39 2.29 11.31
C ALA A 36 -21.38 1.12 11.08
N VAL A 37 -22.51 1.37 10.41
CA VAL A 37 -23.44 0.30 10.01
C VAL A 37 -22.78 -0.67 9.04
N VAL A 38 -22.03 -0.14 8.06
CA VAL A 38 -21.28 -0.96 7.10
C VAL A 38 -20.18 -1.76 7.82
N GLU A 39 -19.42 -1.11 8.70
CA GLU A 39 -18.40 -1.76 9.53
C GLU A 39 -18.98 -2.93 10.33
N GLN A 40 -20.11 -2.72 11.01
CA GLN A 40 -20.77 -3.77 11.77
C GLN A 40 -21.19 -4.94 10.88
N ALA A 41 -21.80 -4.67 9.73
CA ALA A 41 -22.22 -5.71 8.79
C ALA A 41 -21.02 -6.52 8.26
N LEU A 42 -19.88 -5.87 8.02
CA LEU A 42 -18.65 -6.54 7.60
C LEU A 42 -18.05 -7.39 8.72
N ASN A 43 -18.06 -6.90 9.96
CA ASN A 43 -17.61 -7.65 11.13
C ASN A 43 -18.48 -8.89 11.36
N ASP A 44 -19.81 -8.76 11.25
CA ASP A 44 -20.73 -9.89 11.36
C ASP A 44 -20.47 -10.92 10.25
N LEU A 45 -20.20 -10.47 9.03
CA LEU A 45 -19.89 -11.37 7.91
C LEU A 45 -18.60 -12.16 8.16
N VAL A 46 -17.55 -11.52 8.68
CA VAL A 46 -16.28 -12.17 9.04
C VAL A 46 -16.50 -13.18 10.16
N GLU A 47 -17.25 -12.81 11.20
CA GLU A 47 -17.54 -13.70 12.31
C GLU A 47 -18.26 -14.97 11.82
N HIS A 48 -19.32 -14.83 11.02
CA HIS A 48 -20.09 -15.98 10.55
C HIS A 48 -19.36 -16.83 9.51
N LEU A 49 -18.69 -16.21 8.54
CA LEU A 49 -18.08 -16.94 7.42
C LEU A 49 -16.70 -17.52 7.75
N VAL A 50 -15.94 -16.85 8.61
CA VAL A 50 -14.54 -17.21 8.87
C VAL A 50 -14.37 -17.76 10.28
N LEU A 51 -14.71 -16.96 11.30
CA LEU A 51 -14.32 -17.28 12.68
C LEU A 51 -15.18 -18.39 13.27
N ALA A 52 -16.50 -18.29 13.16
CA ALA A 52 -17.42 -19.35 13.56
C ALA A 52 -17.14 -20.65 12.78
N ARG A 53 -16.82 -20.55 11.49
CA ARG A 53 -16.48 -21.72 10.68
C ARG A 53 -15.17 -22.37 11.14
N LEU A 54 -14.13 -21.59 11.43
CA LEU A 54 -12.86 -22.09 11.98
C LEU A 54 -13.09 -22.83 13.30
N ARG A 55 -13.90 -22.27 14.22
CA ARG A 55 -14.23 -22.91 15.50
C ARG A 55 -14.97 -24.23 15.31
N ALA A 56 -15.79 -24.35 14.27
CA ALA A 56 -16.49 -25.60 13.94
C ALA A 56 -15.57 -26.68 13.34
N VAL A 57 -14.42 -26.33 12.76
CA VAL A 57 -13.45 -27.27 12.16
C VAL A 57 -12.01 -27.02 12.63
N PRO A 58 -11.72 -27.16 13.93
CA PRO A 58 -10.43 -26.73 14.51
C PRO A 58 -9.22 -27.49 13.95
N HIS A 59 -9.40 -28.74 13.49
CA HIS A 59 -8.35 -29.57 12.89
C HIS A 59 -7.87 -29.06 11.53
N ARG A 60 -8.63 -28.18 10.85
CA ARG A 60 -8.25 -27.56 9.58
C ARG A 60 -7.66 -26.16 9.71
N ALA A 61 -7.37 -25.71 10.94
CA ALA A 61 -6.90 -24.35 11.19
C ALA A 61 -5.66 -23.96 10.36
N ALA A 62 -4.72 -24.89 10.17
CA ALA A 62 -3.51 -24.66 9.37
C ALA A 62 -3.79 -24.53 7.87
N GLU A 63 -4.80 -25.24 7.34
CA GLU A 63 -5.21 -25.11 5.93
C GLU A 63 -5.88 -23.75 5.69
N VAL A 64 -6.75 -23.35 6.62
CA VAL A 64 -7.41 -22.04 6.57
C VAL A 64 -6.38 -20.92 6.65
N GLU A 65 -5.42 -21.02 7.57
CA GLU A 65 -4.32 -20.06 7.69
C GLU A 65 -3.56 -19.86 6.37
N ARG A 66 -3.16 -20.95 5.70
CA ARG A 66 -2.46 -20.87 4.41
C ARG A 66 -3.25 -20.15 3.33
N LEU A 67 -4.56 -20.37 3.24
CA LEU A 67 -5.43 -19.70 2.27
C LEU A 67 -5.39 -18.17 2.39
N PHE A 68 -5.22 -17.66 3.62
CA PHE A 68 -5.19 -16.22 3.88
C PHE A 68 -3.77 -15.63 3.90
N ASP A 69 -2.73 -16.43 4.14
CA ASP A 69 -1.33 -15.95 4.13
C ASP A 69 -0.78 -15.70 2.72
N ASP A 70 -1.17 -16.50 1.71
CA ASP A 70 -0.65 -16.40 0.34
C ASP A 70 -0.93 -15.05 -0.37
N GLY A 71 -1.89 -14.26 0.14
CA GLY A 71 -2.28 -12.97 -0.43
C GLY A 71 -1.41 -11.77 -0.02
N ALA A 72 -0.57 -11.88 1.01
CA ALA A 72 0.24 -10.75 1.49
C ALA A 72 1.39 -10.35 0.53
N ALA A 73 1.83 -11.28 -0.32
CA ALA A 73 2.89 -11.04 -1.31
C ALA A 73 2.44 -10.20 -2.53
N VAL A 74 1.14 -9.96 -2.72
CA VAL A 74 0.62 -9.26 -3.91
C VAL A 74 0.53 -7.74 -3.71
N ALA A 75 0.65 -7.23 -2.48
CA ALA A 75 0.59 -5.80 -2.18
C ALA A 75 1.92 -5.03 -2.42
N GLY A 76 2.99 -5.72 -2.86
CA GLY A 76 4.30 -5.14 -3.12
C GLY A 76 4.63 -4.84 -4.60
N ARG A 77 3.71 -5.07 -5.54
CA ARG A 77 3.89 -4.67 -6.96
C ARG A 77 3.30 -3.29 -7.20
N GLY A 78 3.94 -2.29 -6.60
CA GLY A 78 3.59 -0.88 -6.72
C GLY A 78 4.78 0.03 -6.99
N ASP A 79 5.94 -0.49 -7.40
CA ASP A 79 7.04 0.35 -7.89
C ASP A 79 6.89 0.54 -9.39
N VAL A 80 6.27 1.68 -9.69
CA VAL A 80 6.21 2.34 -10.98
C VAL A 80 7.64 2.66 -11.40
N HIS A 81 8.18 1.91 -12.36
CA HIS A 81 9.25 2.43 -13.21
C HIS A 81 8.68 3.61 -14.01
N ARG A 82 8.78 4.81 -13.42
CA ARG A 82 8.58 6.06 -14.15
C ARG A 82 9.71 6.17 -15.16
N ALA A 83 9.36 5.96 -16.42
CA ALA A 83 10.13 6.42 -17.54
C ALA A 83 10.17 7.95 -17.52
N GLU A 84 11.37 8.52 -17.51
CA GLU A 84 11.60 9.84 -18.09
C GLU A 84 12.51 9.66 -19.29
N SER A 85 11.89 9.81 -20.46
CA SER A 85 12.58 10.05 -21.72
C SER A 85 13.02 11.51 -21.75
N ALA A 86 14.32 11.75 -21.89
CA ALA A 86 14.82 12.95 -22.53
C ALA A 86 16.04 12.55 -23.35
N GLY A 87 15.80 12.27 -24.64
CA GLY A 87 16.87 12.24 -25.62
C GLY A 87 17.33 13.67 -25.90
N CYS A 88 18.64 13.90 -25.97
CA CYS A 88 19.27 14.74 -26.98
C CYS A 88 20.80 14.62 -26.86
N GLY A 89 21.48 14.49 -28.01
CA GLY A 89 22.78 15.14 -28.21
C GLY A 89 24.03 14.42 -27.72
N ARG A 90 24.53 13.53 -28.58
CA ARG A 90 25.96 13.21 -28.74
C ARG A 90 26.80 14.50 -28.84
N VAL A 91 27.97 14.55 -28.21
CA VAL A 91 29.30 14.97 -28.77
C VAL A 91 30.37 14.86 -27.66
N THR A 92 31.36 14.01 -27.92
CA THR A 92 32.67 13.94 -27.26
C THR A 92 33.58 15.08 -27.74
N GLN A 93 34.36 15.72 -26.84
CA GLN A 93 35.84 15.89 -26.91
C GLN A 93 36.40 16.87 -25.84
N PRO A 94 37.74 16.90 -25.60
CA PRO A 94 38.33 17.01 -24.27
C PRO A 94 38.98 18.35 -23.91
N ALA A 95 39.55 18.36 -22.70
CA ALA A 95 40.29 19.40 -21.99
C ALA A 95 41.27 20.28 -22.78
N THR A 96 41.20 21.57 -22.50
CA THR A 96 42.27 22.60 -22.56
C THR A 96 41.66 23.82 -21.84
N GLY A 97 42.17 24.39 -20.76
CA GLY A 97 43.53 24.88 -20.51
C GLY A 97 43.48 26.41 -20.46
N ARG A 98 44.05 27.02 -19.40
CA ARG A 98 44.19 28.47 -19.07
C ARG A 98 42.98 29.13 -18.39
N SER A 99 43.06 29.58 -17.14
CA SER A 99 43.99 30.49 -16.44
C SER A 99 43.38 31.88 -16.25
N ILE A 100 42.90 32.09 -15.03
CA ILE A 100 43.17 33.21 -14.11
C ILE A 100 43.30 34.63 -14.71
N GLU A 101 42.36 35.46 -14.28
CA GLU A 101 42.46 36.88 -13.89
C GLU A 101 43.75 37.61 -14.31
N ASP A 102 43.60 38.68 -15.09
CA ASP A 102 44.41 39.86 -14.82
C ASP A 102 43.80 41.17 -15.33
N THR A 103 43.87 42.16 -14.44
CA THR A 103 44.02 43.61 -14.62
C THR A 103 43.17 44.40 -15.62
N GLY A 104 42.34 45.28 -15.05
CA GLY A 104 42.78 46.67 -14.96
C GLY A 104 42.01 47.73 -15.77
N SER A 105 41.85 48.87 -15.11
CA SER A 105 41.70 50.23 -15.65
C SER A 105 40.31 50.73 -16.07
N ASN A 106 39.71 51.45 -15.11
CA ASN A 106 38.94 52.68 -15.28
C ASN A 106 39.94 53.87 -15.52
N PRO A 107 39.54 55.13 -15.76
CA PRO A 107 38.47 55.76 -16.57
C PRO A 107 39.14 56.62 -17.71
N PRO A 108 38.58 57.72 -18.30
CA PRO A 108 37.93 58.89 -17.67
C PRO A 108 36.41 58.97 -17.81
#